data_AF-A0A2R4ZLT9-F1
#
_entry.id   AF-A0A2R4ZLT9-F1
#
_cell.length_a   1.000
_cell.length_b   1.000
_cell.length_c   1.000
_cell.angle_alpha   90.00
_cell.angle_beta   90.00
_cell.angle_gamma   90.00
#
_symmetry.space_group_name_H-M   'P 1'
#
loop_
_entity.id
_entity.type
_entity.pdbx_description
1 polymer ?
#
loop_
_entity_poly.entity_id
_entity_poly.type
_entity_poly.pdbx_seq_one_letter_code
_entity_poly.pdbx_strand_id
1 'polypeptide(L)'
;MDEKALRSGFLDRALTILYCFHINISHVNILQPKYIHANGNKTIVILCVTQNSRLAILLNLNSSKEERSIVLIARIAMMLMGWWLYIDLYFIAGYMTALVMLIITSYMDLKTREIDPRVWIPFVIAAIVILIARFSIHWDPVSMIYLLLSMTPPLILFALSLLGMMGLADPIALAIVSLLIPEPPTGLLLPPSMVVLIIASILMFFLLVIPMLIINIPRLGLISRHCGSRYITTIIALTGFPMSVRSFLGSKFLYPLIYPSLNEGRIQWICRWSFEIEEDPKTHREAIAMLLEKGYVSERETIYVTWGVPYLVFLLLGVLLYPLAAGWVEELIKSLTTLFRAS
;
A
#
# COMPACT_ATOMS: atom_id res chain seq x y z
N MET A 1 -26.56 -47.19 52.50
CA MET A 1 -26.10 -46.82 53.86
C MET A 1 -24.89 -45.94 53.70
N ASP A 2 -24.89 -44.84 54.46
CA ASP A 2 -23.93 -43.73 54.51
C ASP A 2 -22.45 -44.12 54.50
N GLU A 3 -21.62 -43.26 53.87
CA GLU A 3 -20.55 -42.58 54.63
C GLU A 3 -20.08 -41.26 53.97
N LYS A 4 -20.25 -40.19 54.75
CA LYS A 4 -19.62 -38.87 54.67
C LYS A 4 -18.08 -39.00 54.61
N ALA A 5 -17.38 -38.34 53.70
CA ALA A 5 -16.93 -36.94 53.75
C ALA A 5 -15.50 -36.72 54.32
N LEU A 6 -14.89 -35.65 53.79
CA LEU A 6 -13.75 -34.85 54.29
C LEU A 6 -12.32 -35.19 53.82
N ARG A 7 -11.88 -34.39 52.82
CA ARG A 7 -10.70 -33.49 52.77
C ARG A 7 -9.99 -33.65 51.41
N SER A 8 -9.47 -32.64 50.71
CA SER A 8 -9.39 -31.17 50.81
C SER A 8 -8.44 -30.72 49.68
N GLY A 9 -8.61 -29.52 49.13
CA GLY A 9 -7.62 -28.84 48.26
C GLY A 9 -7.92 -29.04 46.77
N PHE A 10 -8.44 -28.08 46.00
CA PHE A 10 -7.82 -26.81 45.62
C PHE A 10 -6.43 -27.01 44.99
N LEU A 11 -6.31 -26.63 43.70
CA LEU A 11 -5.26 -26.92 42.70
C LEU A 11 -5.39 -28.32 42.07
N ASP A 12 -5.65 -28.51 40.77
CA ASP A 12 -5.02 -27.81 39.66
C ASP A 12 -5.98 -27.44 38.52
N ARG A 13 -5.84 -26.18 38.10
CA ARG A 13 -6.34 -25.67 36.83
C ARG A 13 -5.44 -26.23 35.73
N ALA A 14 -5.99 -27.03 34.83
CA ALA A 14 -5.49 -27.12 33.46
C ALA A 14 -6.64 -27.55 32.55
N LEU A 15 -7.57 -26.61 32.34
CA LEU A 15 -8.41 -26.59 31.15
C LEU A 15 -7.45 -26.62 29.94
N THR A 16 -7.26 -27.80 29.37
CA THR A 16 -6.50 -27.96 28.13
C THR A 16 -7.38 -27.47 27.01
N ILE A 17 -7.23 -26.19 26.66
CA ILE A 17 -7.83 -25.61 25.46
C ILE A 17 -7.03 -26.15 24.27
N LEU A 18 -7.56 -27.21 23.67
CA LEU A 18 -7.11 -27.78 22.41
C LEU A 18 -7.75 -26.94 21.27
N TYR A 19 -7.05 -25.93 20.77
CA TYR A 19 -7.41 -25.32 19.47
C TYR A 19 -6.57 -25.98 18.39
N CYS A 20 -7.10 -27.05 17.81
CA CYS A 20 -6.73 -27.51 16.47
C CYS A 20 -7.30 -26.49 15.47
N PHE A 21 -6.46 -25.65 14.88
CA PHE A 21 -6.86 -24.91 13.69
C PHE A 21 -6.70 -25.82 12.47
N HIS A 22 -7.82 -26.02 11.79
CA HIS A 22 -7.97 -26.78 10.56
C HIS A 22 -7.28 -26.01 9.42
N ILE A 23 -5.97 -26.14 9.30
CA ILE A 23 -5.25 -25.80 8.08
C ILE A 23 -5.42 -27.01 7.16
N ASN A 24 -6.24 -26.88 6.13
CA ASN A 24 -6.39 -27.87 5.08
C ASN A 24 -5.15 -27.84 4.19
N ILE A 25 -4.04 -28.40 4.68
CA ILE A 25 -2.90 -28.80 3.85
C ILE A 25 -2.92 -30.32 3.82
N SER A 26 -3.32 -30.88 2.69
CA SER A 26 -3.47 -32.31 2.44
C SER A 26 -2.19 -33.14 2.61
N HIS A 27 -1.03 -32.54 2.94
CA HIS A 27 0.26 -33.25 3.00
C HIS A 27 1.21 -32.84 4.15
N VAL A 28 0.75 -32.20 5.23
CA VAL A 28 1.59 -32.01 6.44
C VAL A 28 1.34 -33.14 7.44
N ASN A 29 2.31 -34.06 7.56
CA ASN A 29 2.34 -35.02 8.67
C ASN A 29 2.84 -34.33 9.94
N ILE A 30 1.92 -33.85 10.77
CA ILE A 30 2.25 -33.41 12.12
C ILE A 30 2.48 -34.67 12.97
N LEU A 31 3.74 -34.97 13.27
CA LEU A 31 4.08 -35.98 14.28
C LEU A 31 3.61 -35.48 15.65
N GLN A 32 2.85 -36.31 16.36
CA GLN A 32 2.30 -36.02 17.69
C GLN A 32 3.40 -35.48 18.63
N PRO A 33 3.13 -34.42 19.42
CA PRO A 33 4.10 -33.90 20.37
C PRO A 33 4.43 -34.97 21.41
N LYS A 34 5.73 -35.34 21.51
CA LYS A 34 6.22 -36.29 22.50
C LYS A 34 6.84 -35.52 23.67
N TYR A 35 6.19 -35.55 24.83
CA TYR A 35 6.75 -34.96 26.04
C TYR A 35 7.91 -35.82 26.54
N ILE A 36 9.10 -35.23 26.64
CA ILE A 36 10.26 -35.86 27.27
C ILE A 36 10.44 -35.20 28.64
N HIS A 37 10.07 -35.92 29.69
CA HIS A 37 10.34 -35.51 31.07
C HIS A 37 11.82 -35.79 31.39
N ALA A 38 12.68 -34.78 31.25
CA ALA A 38 14.04 -34.81 31.78
C ALA A 38 14.08 -33.95 33.05
N ASN A 39 14.36 -34.58 34.20
CA ASN A 39 14.64 -34.00 35.52
C ASN A 39 14.26 -32.52 35.74
N GLY A 40 13.09 -32.30 36.34
CA GLY A 40 12.76 -31.07 37.07
C GLY A 40 12.43 -29.81 36.27
N ASN A 41 12.85 -29.69 35.00
CA ASN A 41 12.51 -28.57 34.14
C ASN A 41 11.60 -29.03 32.99
N LYS A 42 10.39 -28.47 32.90
CA LYS A 42 9.45 -28.74 31.80
C LYS A 42 10.02 -28.18 30.50
N THR A 43 10.65 -29.04 29.70
CA THR A 43 11.16 -28.68 28.38
C THR A 43 10.12 -29.08 27.34
N ILE A 44 9.54 -28.10 26.64
CA ILE A 44 8.62 -28.35 25.53
C ILE A 44 9.45 -28.39 24.24
N VAL A 45 9.52 -29.55 23.59
CA VAL A 45 10.20 -29.72 22.31
C VAL A 45 9.14 -29.74 21.21
N ILE A 46 9.14 -28.71 20.35
CA ILE A 46 8.29 -28.66 19.16
C ILE A 46 9.14 -29.06 17.95
N LEU A 47 8.84 -30.21 17.35
CA LEU A 47 9.47 -30.69 16.13
C LEU A 47 8.58 -30.33 14.94
N CYS A 48 9.01 -29.36 14.14
CA CYS A 48 8.44 -29.11 12.82
C CYS A 48 9.34 -29.76 11.77
N VAL A 49 8.78 -30.65 10.96
CA VAL A 49 9.46 -31.27 9.81
C VAL A 49 8.70 -30.84 8.56
N THR A 50 9.37 -30.15 7.65
CA THR A 50 8.83 -29.83 6.32
C THR A 50 9.29 -30.88 5.31
N GLN A 51 8.43 -31.21 4.34
CA GLN A 51 8.61 -32.37 3.46
C GLN A 51 9.87 -32.31 2.57
N ASN A 52 10.47 -31.13 2.39
CA ASN A 52 11.63 -30.92 1.50
C ASN A 52 12.91 -30.42 2.20
N SER A 53 12.92 -30.17 3.50
CA SER A 53 14.14 -29.76 4.22
C SER A 53 14.21 -30.41 5.59
N ARG A 54 15.27 -31.19 5.82
CA ARG A 54 15.60 -31.80 7.13
C ARG A 54 16.12 -30.76 8.11
N LEU A 55 15.36 -29.70 8.38
CA LEU A 55 15.71 -28.72 9.40
C LEU A 55 14.81 -28.95 10.62
N ALA A 56 15.39 -29.49 11.68
CA ALA A 56 14.72 -29.61 12.98
C ALA A 56 15.21 -28.46 13.87
N ILE A 57 14.32 -27.57 14.26
CA ILE A 57 14.64 -26.49 15.20
C ILE A 57 14.26 -26.95 16.60
N LEU A 58 15.26 -27.11 17.46
CA LEU A 58 15.09 -27.43 18.88
C LEU A 58 15.06 -26.13 19.68
N LEU A 59 13.90 -25.72 20.16
CA LEU A 59 13.77 -24.62 21.11
C LEU A 59 13.64 -25.18 22.53
N ASN A 60 14.63 -24.93 23.38
CA ASN A 60 14.58 -25.25 24.81
C ASN A 60 14.12 -23.99 25.56
N LEU A 61 12.92 -24.02 26.13
CA LEU A 61 12.31 -22.88 26.81
C LEU A 61 11.99 -23.24 28.25
N ASN A 62 12.56 -22.49 29.21
CA ASN A 62 12.32 -22.64 30.64
C ASN A 62 11.34 -21.54 31.10
N SER A 63 10.21 -21.91 31.71
CA SER A 63 9.05 -21.04 31.93
C SER A 63 9.00 -20.45 33.34
N SER A 64 8.60 -19.17 33.46
CA SER A 64 7.54 -18.79 34.41
C SER A 64 6.85 -17.43 34.18
N LYS A 65 7.33 -16.54 33.27
CA LYS A 65 6.62 -15.25 33.04
C LYS A 65 6.71 -14.61 31.65
N GLU A 66 7.44 -15.20 30.69
CA GLU A 66 7.65 -14.66 29.34
C GLU A 66 6.89 -15.41 28.22
N GLU A 67 5.91 -16.25 28.55
CA GLU A 67 5.27 -17.15 27.59
C GLU A 67 4.53 -16.42 26.43
N ARG A 68 3.94 -15.24 26.65
CA ARG A 68 3.25 -14.51 25.57
C ARG A 68 4.21 -13.82 24.60
N SER A 69 5.28 -13.22 25.13
CA SER A 69 6.28 -12.52 24.30
C SER A 69 7.09 -13.51 23.47
N ILE A 70 7.44 -14.66 24.03
CA ILE A 70 8.21 -15.70 23.35
C ILE A 70 7.37 -16.37 22.24
N VAL A 71 6.08 -16.62 22.47
CA VAL A 71 5.19 -17.16 21.42
C VAL A 71 5.01 -16.15 20.28
N LEU A 72 4.91 -14.86 20.58
CA LEU A 72 4.83 -13.81 19.56
C LEU A 72 6.12 -13.71 18.75
N ILE A 73 7.29 -13.70 19.41
CA ILE A 73 8.61 -13.65 18.75
C ILE A 73 8.84 -14.91 17.93
N ALA A 74 8.48 -16.10 18.43
CA ALA A 74 8.59 -17.35 17.69
C ALA A 74 7.64 -17.40 16.48
N ARG A 75 6.43 -16.81 16.60
CA ARG A 75 5.51 -16.64 15.45
C ARG A 75 6.10 -15.69 14.41
N ILE A 76 6.63 -14.54 14.82
CA ILE A 76 7.27 -13.59 13.92
C ILE A 76 8.50 -14.24 13.26
N ALA A 77 9.34 -14.94 14.03
CA ALA A 77 10.53 -15.61 13.51
C ALA A 77 10.21 -16.77 12.57
N MET A 78 9.18 -17.58 12.86
CA MET A 78 8.72 -18.64 11.94
C MET A 78 8.02 -18.08 10.70
N MET A 79 7.28 -16.98 10.82
CA MET A 79 6.68 -16.29 9.69
C MET A 79 7.76 -15.68 8.78
N LEU A 80 8.81 -15.10 9.37
CA LEU A 80 10.00 -14.63 8.65
C LEU A 80 10.79 -15.80 8.04
N MET A 81 11.11 -16.87 8.79
CA MET A 81 11.88 -18.02 8.26
C MET A 81 11.12 -18.82 7.21
N GLY A 82 9.81 -18.99 7.34
CA GLY A 82 8.97 -19.64 6.33
C GLY A 82 8.91 -18.83 5.03
N TRP A 83 8.95 -17.49 5.15
CA TRP A 83 9.08 -16.57 4.02
C TRP A 83 10.38 -16.77 3.23
N TRP A 84 11.51 -16.98 3.91
CA TRP A 84 12.81 -17.11 3.24
C TRP A 84 13.04 -18.47 2.57
N LEU A 85 12.37 -19.55 3.01
CA LEU A 85 12.67 -20.91 2.55
C LEU A 85 11.99 -21.30 1.22
N TYR A 86 11.12 -20.44 0.66
CA TYR A 86 10.34 -20.77 -0.55
C TYR A 86 10.13 -19.56 -1.48
N ILE A 87 11.08 -18.62 -1.52
CA ILE A 87 11.01 -17.55 -2.52
C ILE A 87 11.54 -18.09 -3.84
N ASP A 88 10.65 -18.19 -4.83
CA ASP A 88 11.00 -18.54 -6.21
C ASP A 88 12.03 -17.53 -6.76
N LEU A 89 13.08 -18.02 -7.42
CA LEU A 89 14.07 -17.19 -8.11
C LEU A 89 13.39 -16.19 -9.06
N TYR A 90 12.30 -16.59 -9.73
CA TYR A 90 11.54 -15.71 -10.61
C TYR A 90 10.80 -14.61 -9.85
N PHE A 91 10.36 -14.87 -8.62
CA PHE A 91 9.77 -13.84 -7.78
C PHE A 91 10.82 -12.82 -7.36
N ILE A 92 12.01 -13.26 -6.92
CA ILE A 92 13.10 -12.35 -6.53
C ILE A 92 13.54 -11.51 -7.73
N ALA A 93 13.77 -12.14 -8.89
CA ALA A 93 14.18 -11.44 -10.10
C ALA A 93 13.13 -10.40 -10.54
N GLY A 94 11.84 -10.79 -10.53
CA GLY A 94 10.74 -9.89 -10.83
C GLY A 94 10.65 -8.72 -9.85
N TYR A 95 10.72 -9.00 -8.54
CA TYR A 95 10.63 -8.01 -7.47
C TYR A 95 11.79 -7.00 -7.53
N MET A 96 13.02 -7.47 -7.72
CA MET A 96 14.19 -6.59 -7.86
C MET A 96 14.11 -5.73 -9.12
N THR A 97 13.61 -6.29 -10.23
CA THR A 97 13.39 -5.54 -11.48
C THR A 97 12.34 -4.46 -11.29
N ALA A 98 11.24 -4.76 -10.59
CA ALA A 98 10.19 -3.80 -10.25
C ALA A 98 10.73 -2.67 -9.36
N LEU A 99 11.56 -2.99 -8.36
CA LEU A 99 12.22 -1.99 -7.52
C LEU A 99 13.13 -1.06 -8.34
N VAL A 100 13.99 -1.62 -9.18
CA VAL A 100 14.89 -0.81 -10.03
C VAL A 100 14.09 0.10 -10.96
N MET A 101 13.05 -0.44 -11.62
CA MET A 101 12.16 0.34 -12.46
C MET A 101 11.54 1.50 -11.68
N LEU A 102 10.89 1.21 -10.55
CA LEU A 102 10.19 2.23 -9.75
C LEU A 102 11.13 3.26 -9.15
N ILE A 103 12.36 2.90 -8.78
CA ILE A 103 13.37 3.87 -8.32
C ILE A 103 13.69 4.86 -9.44
N ILE A 104 13.97 4.36 -10.65
CA ILE A 104 14.31 5.20 -11.81
C ILE A 104 13.13 6.09 -12.18
N THR A 105 11.93 5.53 -12.32
CA THR A 105 10.75 6.27 -12.77
C THR A 105 10.23 7.25 -11.71
N SER A 106 10.31 6.90 -10.42
CA SER A 106 10.00 7.84 -9.34
C SER A 106 10.99 9.01 -9.29
N TYR A 107 12.28 8.76 -9.51
CA TYR A 107 13.28 9.83 -9.60
C TYR A 107 12.99 10.78 -10.77
N MET A 108 12.65 10.23 -11.94
CA MET A 108 12.28 11.03 -13.11
C MET A 108 11.00 11.83 -12.87
N ASP A 109 9.96 11.21 -12.31
CA ASP A 109 8.71 11.89 -11.98
C ASP A 109 8.93 13.07 -11.02
N LEU A 110 9.75 12.91 -9.98
CA LEU A 110 10.09 14.00 -9.07
C LEU A 110 10.87 15.14 -9.73
N LYS A 111 11.70 14.84 -10.74
CA LYS A 111 12.63 15.80 -11.35
C LYS A 111 12.04 16.52 -12.56
N THR A 112 11.47 15.76 -13.50
CA THR A 112 11.03 16.25 -14.80
C THR A 112 9.52 16.22 -14.98
N ARG A 113 8.77 15.49 -14.13
CA ARG A 113 7.32 15.27 -14.26
C ARG A 113 6.87 14.61 -15.57
N GLU A 114 7.84 14.19 -16.38
CA GLU A 114 7.64 13.55 -17.67
C GLU A 114 8.63 12.38 -17.75
N ILE A 115 8.12 11.22 -18.16
CA ILE A 115 8.90 9.99 -18.31
C ILE A 115 8.88 9.63 -19.79
N ASP A 116 10.06 9.61 -20.42
CA ASP A 116 10.21 9.17 -21.81
C ASP A 116 9.70 7.72 -21.94
N PRO A 117 8.81 7.44 -22.91
CA PRO A 117 8.31 6.09 -23.19
C PRO A 117 9.41 5.02 -23.33
N ARG A 118 10.61 5.41 -23.80
CA ARG A 118 11.76 4.52 -23.98
C ARG A 118 12.28 3.92 -22.68
N VAL A 119 12.06 4.57 -21.54
CA VAL A 119 12.47 4.08 -20.22
C VAL A 119 11.74 2.79 -19.85
N TRP A 120 10.49 2.62 -20.29
CA TRP A 120 9.67 1.45 -19.97
C TRP A 120 10.05 0.20 -20.77
N ILE A 121 10.54 0.36 -22.00
CA ILE A 121 10.85 -0.73 -22.94
C ILE A 121 11.70 -1.86 -22.31
N PRO A 122 12.87 -1.59 -21.68
CA PRO A 122 13.67 -2.66 -21.10
C PRO A 122 12.92 -3.42 -19.99
N PHE A 123 12.10 -2.74 -19.19
CA PHE A 123 11.34 -3.36 -18.11
C PHE A 123 10.16 -4.18 -18.62
N VAL A 124 9.49 -3.74 -19.68
CA VAL A 124 8.46 -4.53 -20.37
C VAL A 124 9.05 -5.81 -20.94
N ILE A 125 10.21 -5.72 -21.62
CA ILE A 125 10.90 -6.90 -22.16
C ILE A 125 11.28 -7.86 -21.02
N ALA A 126 11.90 -7.35 -19.95
CA ALA A 126 12.27 -8.15 -18.79
C ALA A 126 11.04 -8.82 -18.15
N ALA A 127 9.93 -8.10 -18.01
CA ALA A 127 8.69 -8.64 -17.47
C ALA A 127 8.13 -9.78 -18.30
N ILE A 128 8.07 -9.63 -19.63
CA ILE A 128 7.62 -10.69 -20.54
C ILE A 128 8.54 -11.91 -20.47
N VAL A 129 9.86 -11.71 -20.48
CA VAL A 129 10.84 -12.81 -20.43
C VAL A 129 10.72 -13.59 -19.11
N ILE A 130 10.66 -12.90 -17.97
CA ILE A 130 10.50 -13.54 -16.65
C ILE A 130 9.15 -14.28 -16.57
N LEU A 131 8.08 -13.68 -17.10
CA LEU A 131 6.75 -14.29 -17.12
C LEU A 131 6.72 -15.59 -17.93
N ILE A 132 7.27 -15.57 -19.16
CA ILE A 132 7.36 -16.75 -20.02
C ILE A 132 8.21 -17.82 -19.35
N ALA A 133 9.36 -17.46 -18.78
CA ALA A 133 10.25 -18.41 -18.10
C ALA A 133 9.54 -19.09 -16.91
N ARG A 134 8.78 -18.31 -16.11
CA ARG A 134 8.00 -18.83 -14.98
C ARG A 134 6.97 -19.86 -15.44
N PHE A 135 6.13 -19.51 -16.42
CA PHE A 135 5.07 -20.41 -16.91
C PHE A 135 5.58 -21.61 -17.69
N SER A 136 6.77 -21.53 -18.29
CA SER A 136 7.37 -22.65 -19.02
C SER A 136 7.83 -23.77 -18.08
N ILE A 137 8.18 -23.44 -16.83
CA ILE A 137 8.69 -24.41 -15.85
C ILE A 137 7.57 -24.86 -14.91
N HIS A 138 6.74 -23.92 -14.45
CA HIS A 138 5.65 -24.18 -13.51
C HIS A 138 4.33 -23.73 -14.14
N TRP A 139 3.73 -24.59 -14.97
CA TRP A 139 2.39 -24.34 -15.50
C TRP A 139 1.34 -24.86 -14.52
N ASP A 140 0.62 -23.93 -13.89
CA ASP A 140 -0.52 -24.21 -13.01
C ASP A 140 -1.70 -23.30 -13.38
N PRO A 141 -2.93 -23.83 -13.57
CA PRO A 141 -4.12 -23.00 -13.81
C PRO A 141 -4.35 -21.93 -12.74
N VAL A 142 -3.93 -22.14 -11.49
CA VAL A 142 -4.07 -21.13 -10.43
C VAL A 142 -3.19 -19.92 -10.70
N SER A 143 -1.97 -20.10 -11.22
CA SER A 143 -1.08 -18.99 -11.60
C SER A 143 -1.65 -18.13 -12.73
N MET A 144 -2.48 -18.67 -13.63
CA MET A 144 -3.23 -17.88 -14.62
C MET A 144 -4.28 -16.99 -13.96
N ILE A 145 -5.01 -17.51 -12.96
CA ILE A 145 -5.98 -16.72 -12.19
C ILE A 145 -5.26 -15.58 -11.46
N TYR A 146 -4.11 -15.85 -10.85
CA TYR A 146 -3.30 -14.81 -10.22
C TYR A 146 -2.83 -13.75 -11.20
N LEU A 147 -2.39 -14.14 -12.40
CA LEU A 147 -2.02 -13.18 -13.44
C LEU A 147 -3.20 -12.26 -13.81
N LEU A 148 -4.39 -12.82 -14.04
CA LEU A 148 -5.59 -12.04 -14.36
C LEU A 148 -5.97 -11.10 -13.20
N LEU A 149 -5.96 -11.59 -11.96
CA LEU A 149 -6.22 -10.76 -10.78
C LEU A 149 -5.16 -9.67 -10.61
N SER A 150 -3.89 -9.98 -10.88
CA SER A 150 -2.80 -9.00 -10.78
C SER A 150 -2.98 -7.83 -11.75
N MET A 151 -3.75 -8.00 -12.83
CA MET A 151 -4.04 -6.94 -13.81
C MET A 151 -5.19 -6.02 -13.42
N THR A 152 -5.96 -6.32 -12.37
CA THR A 152 -7.07 -5.42 -11.98
C THR A 152 -6.60 -4.06 -11.47
N PRO A 153 -5.53 -3.93 -10.65
CA PRO A 153 -5.01 -2.63 -10.23
C PRO A 153 -4.60 -1.69 -11.39
N PRO A 154 -3.77 -2.10 -12.38
CA PRO A 154 -3.44 -1.22 -13.49
C PRO A 154 -4.65 -0.89 -14.37
N LEU A 155 -5.64 -1.79 -14.51
CA LEU A 155 -6.89 -1.48 -15.22
C LEU A 155 -7.71 -0.39 -14.51
N ILE A 156 -7.79 -0.43 -13.18
CA ILE A 156 -8.45 0.62 -12.39
C ILE A 156 -7.73 1.95 -12.60
N LEU A 157 -6.40 1.95 -12.49
CA LEU A 157 -5.58 3.15 -12.72
C LEU A 157 -5.73 3.68 -14.14
N PHE A 158 -5.78 2.81 -15.14
CA PHE A 158 -5.97 3.20 -16.54
C PHE A 158 -7.35 3.82 -16.77
N ALA A 159 -8.40 3.27 -16.16
CA ALA A 159 -9.74 3.87 -16.21
C ALA A 159 -9.76 5.28 -15.60
N LEU A 160 -9.04 5.50 -14.49
CA LEU A 160 -8.87 6.84 -13.90
C LEU A 160 -8.10 7.79 -14.82
N SER A 161 -7.09 7.29 -15.54
CA SER A 161 -6.37 8.09 -16.53
C SER A 161 -7.25 8.50 -17.72
N LEU A 162 -8.14 7.63 -18.20
CA LEU A 162 -9.10 7.96 -19.25
C LEU A 162 -10.11 9.04 -18.82
N LEU A 163 -10.39 9.14 -17.52
CA LEU A 163 -11.22 10.20 -16.95
C LEU A 163 -10.44 11.52 -16.71
N GLY A 164 -9.16 11.58 -17.11
CA GLY A 164 -8.30 12.74 -16.91
C GLY A 164 -7.88 12.97 -15.46
N MET A 165 -8.12 12.00 -14.56
CA MET A 165 -7.83 12.15 -13.13
C MET A 165 -6.38 11.82 -12.76
N MET A 166 -5.70 11.04 -13.60
CA MET A 166 -4.35 10.53 -13.31
C MET A 166 -3.53 10.35 -14.60
N GLY A 167 -2.20 10.44 -14.50
CA GLY A 167 -1.32 10.28 -15.66
C GLY A 167 -1.28 8.83 -16.16
N LEU A 168 -0.88 8.62 -17.42
CA LEU A 168 -0.72 7.28 -17.99
C LEU A 168 0.52 6.53 -17.46
N ALA A 169 1.47 7.22 -16.84
CA ALA A 169 2.69 6.59 -16.29
C ALA A 169 2.38 5.60 -15.16
N ASP A 170 1.43 5.94 -14.28
CA ASP A 170 1.04 5.14 -13.12
C ASP A 170 0.43 3.77 -13.48
N PRO A 171 -0.57 3.67 -14.39
CA PRO A 171 -1.08 2.37 -14.82
C PRO A 171 -0.03 1.55 -15.58
N ILE A 172 0.86 2.18 -16.35
CA ILE A 172 1.95 1.47 -17.04
C ILE A 172 2.93 0.87 -16.03
N ALA A 173 3.35 1.64 -15.03
CA ALA A 173 4.23 1.16 -13.97
C ALA A 173 3.62 -0.02 -13.24
N LEU A 174 2.35 0.10 -12.83
CA LEU A 174 1.67 -0.96 -12.11
C LEU A 174 1.40 -2.19 -12.98
N ALA A 175 1.16 -2.02 -14.29
CA ALA A 175 1.01 -3.14 -15.22
C ALA A 175 2.32 -3.94 -15.34
N ILE A 176 3.47 -3.26 -15.42
CA ILE A 176 4.77 -3.93 -15.45
C ILE A 176 5.03 -4.64 -14.12
N VAL A 177 4.69 -4.04 -12.97
CA VAL A 177 4.74 -4.71 -11.66
C VAL A 177 3.88 -5.97 -11.65
N SER A 178 2.65 -5.91 -12.16
CA SER A 178 1.74 -7.05 -12.27
C SER A 178 2.31 -8.18 -13.13
N LEU A 179 3.02 -7.87 -14.22
CA LEU A 179 3.70 -8.88 -15.03
C LEU A 179 4.95 -9.47 -14.34
N LEU A 180 5.71 -8.65 -13.61
CA LEU A 180 6.95 -9.08 -12.95
C LEU A 180 6.67 -9.99 -11.75
N ILE A 181 5.65 -9.67 -10.97
CA ILE A 181 5.28 -10.38 -9.73
C ILE A 181 3.77 -10.67 -9.68
N PRO A 182 3.23 -11.51 -10.59
CA PRO A 182 1.79 -11.77 -10.69
C PRO A 182 1.24 -12.57 -9.51
N GLU A 183 2.03 -13.50 -9.00
CA GLU A 183 1.65 -14.44 -7.94
C GLU A 183 2.31 -14.06 -6.61
N PRO A 184 1.58 -14.11 -5.49
CA PRO A 184 2.16 -13.82 -4.18
C PRO A 184 3.03 -14.98 -3.66
N PRO A 185 3.96 -14.72 -2.73
CA PRO A 185 4.65 -15.78 -1.98
C PRO A 185 3.67 -16.70 -1.25
N THR A 186 4.11 -17.93 -0.95
CA THR A 186 3.28 -18.95 -0.30
C THR A 186 2.63 -18.45 1.00
N GLY A 187 1.32 -18.65 1.13
CA GLY A 187 0.55 -18.29 2.32
C GLY A 187 -0.22 -16.96 2.22
N LEU A 188 -0.04 -16.22 1.13
CA LEU A 188 -0.79 -15.02 0.79
C LEU A 188 -1.81 -15.31 -0.32
N LEU A 189 -2.94 -14.61 -0.29
CA LEU A 189 -4.06 -14.72 -1.22
C LEU A 189 -4.10 -13.58 -2.25
N LEU A 190 -3.61 -12.39 -1.92
CA LEU A 190 -3.71 -11.23 -2.80
C LEU A 190 -2.48 -11.09 -3.69
N PRO A 191 -2.65 -10.87 -5.02
CA PRO A 191 -1.55 -10.52 -5.90
C PRO A 191 -0.75 -9.33 -5.35
N PRO A 192 0.60 -9.35 -5.51
CA PRO A 192 1.45 -8.27 -5.04
C PRO A 192 1.01 -6.88 -5.54
N SER A 193 0.61 -6.74 -6.80
CA SER A 193 0.15 -5.47 -7.37
C SER A 193 -1.07 -4.88 -6.64
N MET A 194 -2.00 -5.71 -6.16
CA MET A 194 -3.16 -5.25 -5.38
C MET A 194 -2.73 -4.70 -4.03
N VAL A 195 -1.88 -5.46 -3.32
CA VAL A 195 -1.36 -5.07 -2.01
C VAL A 195 -0.54 -3.78 -2.13
N VAL A 196 0.30 -3.66 -3.16
CA VAL A 196 1.08 -2.45 -3.47
C VAL A 196 0.16 -1.25 -3.69
N LEU A 197 -0.91 -1.39 -4.49
CA LEU A 197 -1.87 -0.31 -4.71
C LEU A 197 -2.56 0.12 -3.40
N ILE A 198 -2.95 -0.84 -2.56
CA ILE A 198 -3.59 -0.56 -1.26
C ILE A 198 -2.62 0.21 -0.36
N ILE A 199 -1.38 -0.26 -0.21
CA ILE A 199 -0.37 0.41 0.62
C ILE A 199 -0.09 1.81 0.07
N ALA A 200 0.12 1.96 -1.24
CA ALA A 200 0.37 3.25 -1.88
C ALA A 200 -0.76 4.25 -1.63
N SER A 201 -2.02 3.79 -1.74
CA SER A 201 -3.21 4.62 -1.51
C SER A 201 -3.36 5.03 -0.04
N ILE A 202 -3.12 4.10 0.89
CA ILE A 202 -3.10 4.39 2.33
C ILE A 202 -2.01 5.42 2.65
N LEU A 203 -0.79 5.23 2.14
CA LEU A 203 0.31 6.17 2.34
C LEU A 203 -0.03 7.55 1.77
N MET A 204 -0.59 7.65 0.56
CA MET A 204 -1.02 8.93 -0.01
C MET A 204 -2.06 9.60 0.89
N PHE A 205 -3.03 8.84 1.39
CA PHE A 205 -4.08 9.37 2.26
C PHE A 205 -3.51 9.95 3.57
N PHE A 206 -2.62 9.21 4.25
CA PHE A 206 -2.03 9.64 5.51
C PHE A 206 -0.95 10.71 5.37
N LEU A 207 -0.16 10.69 4.29
CA LEU A 207 0.98 11.59 4.12
C LEU A 207 0.62 12.88 3.37
N LEU A 208 -0.46 12.89 2.58
CA LEU A 208 -0.88 14.08 1.82
C LEU A 208 -2.27 14.54 2.21
N VAL A 209 -3.29 13.67 2.08
CA VAL A 209 -4.70 14.10 2.20
C VAL A 209 -5.04 14.57 3.62
N ILE A 210 -4.68 13.78 4.65
CA ILE A 210 -4.94 14.15 6.05
C ILE A 210 -4.19 15.43 6.45
N PRO A 211 -2.87 15.57 6.21
CA PRO A 211 -2.15 16.81 6.51
C PRO A 211 -2.75 18.03 5.83
N MET A 212 -3.17 17.92 4.57
CA MET A 212 -3.79 19.03 3.85
C MET A 212 -5.14 19.41 4.43
N LEU A 213 -5.97 18.43 4.77
CA LEU A 213 -7.22 18.68 5.48
C LEU A 213 -6.95 19.48 6.77
N ILE A 214 -6.00 19.03 7.59
CA ILE A 214 -5.66 19.69 8.86
C ILE A 214 -5.23 21.15 8.64
N ILE A 215 -4.38 21.40 7.64
CA ILE A 215 -3.91 22.75 7.29
C ILE A 215 -5.07 23.65 6.81
N ASN A 216 -6.08 23.06 6.16
CA ASN A 216 -7.20 23.80 5.57
C ASN A 216 -8.42 23.97 6.48
N ILE A 217 -8.55 23.20 7.57
CA ILE A 217 -9.64 23.34 8.56
C ILE A 217 -9.91 24.81 8.95
N PRO A 218 -8.94 25.62 9.39
CA PRO A 218 -9.20 27.01 9.80
C PRO A 218 -9.62 27.92 8.64
N ARG A 219 -9.41 27.50 7.38
CA ARG A 219 -9.69 28.28 6.18
C ARG A 219 -10.91 27.82 5.40
N LEU A 220 -11.63 26.79 5.87
CA LEU A 220 -12.83 26.26 5.21
C LEU A 220 -13.88 27.35 4.94
N GLY A 221 -14.06 28.29 5.87
CA GLY A 221 -14.98 29.42 5.69
C GLY A 221 -14.59 30.35 4.53
N LEU A 222 -13.29 30.54 4.29
CA LEU A 222 -12.78 31.35 3.18
C LEU A 222 -12.96 30.62 1.85
N ILE A 223 -12.62 29.33 1.79
CA ILE A 223 -12.80 28.49 0.59
C ILE A 223 -14.28 28.46 0.19
N SER A 224 -15.16 28.24 1.16
CA SER A 224 -16.62 28.19 0.96
C SER A 224 -17.19 29.50 0.40
N ARG A 225 -16.68 30.66 0.83
CA ARG A 225 -17.11 31.97 0.31
C ARG A 225 -16.76 32.15 -1.17
N HIS A 226 -15.60 31.67 -1.61
CA HIS A 226 -15.19 31.76 -3.02
C HIS A 226 -15.96 30.78 -3.91
N CYS A 227 -16.15 29.54 -3.44
CA CYS A 227 -16.67 28.48 -4.29
C CYS A 227 -18.18 28.26 -4.20
N GLY A 228 -18.84 28.74 -3.15
CA GLY A 228 -20.30 28.64 -2.94
C GLY A 228 -20.85 27.22 -2.72
N SER A 229 -20.10 26.18 -3.09
CA SER A 229 -20.47 24.77 -2.99
C SER A 229 -19.68 24.05 -1.90
N ARG A 230 -20.40 23.36 -1.00
CA ARG A 230 -19.79 22.52 0.06
C ARG A 230 -18.94 21.40 -0.52
N TYR A 231 -19.38 20.79 -1.61
CA TYR A 231 -18.66 19.67 -2.25
C TYR A 231 -17.29 20.12 -2.78
N ILE A 232 -17.26 21.20 -3.57
CA ILE A 232 -16.03 21.78 -4.11
C ILE A 232 -15.12 22.25 -2.97
N THR A 233 -15.69 22.87 -1.94
CA THR A 233 -14.94 23.30 -0.75
C THR A 233 -14.22 22.13 -0.09
N THR A 234 -14.89 21.00 0.11
CA THR A 234 -14.29 19.80 0.70
C THR A 234 -13.18 19.24 -0.17
N ILE A 235 -13.37 19.14 -1.49
CA ILE A 235 -12.33 18.66 -2.40
C ILE A 235 -11.09 19.55 -2.33
N ILE A 236 -11.27 20.87 -2.47
CA ILE A 236 -10.15 21.82 -2.43
C ILE A 236 -9.45 21.79 -1.07
N ALA A 237 -10.19 21.59 0.03
CA ALA A 237 -9.61 21.45 1.35
C ALA A 237 -8.79 20.15 1.52
N LEU A 238 -9.11 19.09 0.77
CA LEU A 238 -8.39 17.82 0.80
C LEU A 238 -7.16 17.81 -0.12
N THR A 239 -7.22 18.50 -1.26
CA THR A 239 -6.20 18.40 -2.33
C THR A 239 -5.37 19.65 -2.54
N GLY A 240 -5.87 20.82 -2.13
CA GLY A 240 -5.23 22.11 -2.33
C GLY A 240 -4.52 22.63 -1.09
N PHE A 241 -3.64 23.59 -1.26
CA PHE A 241 -3.03 24.33 -0.17
C PHE A 241 -2.94 25.83 -0.52
N PRO A 242 -3.00 26.71 0.50
CA PRO A 242 -2.94 28.15 0.27
C PRO A 242 -1.52 28.58 -0.09
N MET A 243 -1.38 29.43 -1.10
CA MET A 243 -0.12 30.01 -1.54
C MET A 243 -0.33 31.49 -1.92
N SER A 244 0.68 32.34 -1.68
CA SER A 244 0.63 33.73 -2.17
C SER A 244 0.89 33.81 -3.67
N VAL A 245 0.30 34.80 -4.34
CA VAL A 245 0.53 35.05 -5.78
C VAL A 245 2.03 35.17 -6.09
N ARG A 246 2.79 35.89 -5.26
CA ARG A 246 4.25 36.00 -5.43
C ARG A 246 4.95 34.64 -5.42
N SER A 247 4.59 33.76 -4.48
CA SER A 247 5.18 32.42 -4.39
C SER A 247 4.77 31.55 -5.57
N PHE A 248 3.54 31.70 -6.05
CA PHE A 248 3.03 30.93 -7.19
C PHE A 248 3.76 31.28 -8.49
N LEU A 249 3.98 32.57 -8.77
CA LEU A 249 4.70 33.02 -9.96
C LEU A 249 6.15 32.49 -10.01
N GLY A 250 6.80 32.32 -8.86
CA GLY A 250 8.14 31.73 -8.75
C GLY A 250 8.17 30.19 -8.76
N SER A 251 7.02 29.54 -8.66
CA SER A 251 6.92 28.08 -8.59
C SER A 251 6.84 27.42 -9.97
N LYS A 252 7.15 26.11 -10.01
CA LYS A 252 6.97 25.25 -11.18
C LYS A 252 6.06 24.08 -10.79
N PHE A 253 5.27 23.58 -11.73
CA PHE A 253 4.42 22.38 -11.57
C PHE A 253 3.31 22.49 -10.51
N LEU A 254 2.79 23.70 -10.28
CA LEU A 254 1.61 23.91 -9.44
C LEU A 254 0.43 24.35 -10.30
N TYR A 255 -0.73 23.82 -9.98
CA TYR A 255 -1.98 24.06 -10.70
C TYR A 255 -2.94 24.81 -9.78
N PRO A 256 -3.48 25.97 -10.20
CA PRO A 256 -4.39 26.73 -9.36
C PRO A 256 -5.79 26.10 -9.32
N LEU A 257 -6.30 25.87 -8.12
CA LEU A 257 -7.67 25.40 -7.85
C LEU A 257 -8.63 26.57 -7.58
N ILE A 258 -8.13 27.62 -6.91
CA ILE A 258 -8.86 28.87 -6.70
C ILE A 258 -7.97 30.01 -7.16
N TYR A 259 -8.40 30.73 -8.19
CA TYR A 259 -7.64 31.86 -8.73
C TYR A 259 -8.55 32.94 -9.30
N PRO A 260 -8.08 34.20 -9.33
CA PRO A 260 -8.81 35.30 -9.91
C PRO A 260 -8.72 35.27 -11.45
N SER A 261 -9.83 35.57 -12.12
CA SER A 261 -9.90 35.79 -13.56
C SER A 261 -10.65 37.09 -13.85
N LEU A 262 -10.30 37.75 -14.95
CA LEU A 262 -10.95 38.98 -15.38
C LEU A 262 -12.12 38.65 -16.30
N ASN A 263 -13.33 38.95 -15.86
CA ASN A 263 -14.54 38.80 -16.68
C ASN A 263 -15.24 40.16 -16.75
N GLU A 264 -15.39 40.72 -17.95
CA GLU A 264 -16.05 42.02 -18.18
C GLU A 264 -15.53 43.18 -17.30
N GLY A 265 -14.22 43.20 -17.01
CA GLY A 265 -13.59 44.23 -16.18
C GLY A 265 -13.80 44.08 -14.66
N ARG A 266 -14.47 43.01 -14.21
CA ARG A 266 -14.56 42.64 -12.79
C ARG A 266 -13.73 41.39 -12.50
N ILE A 267 -13.20 41.32 -11.28
CA ILE A 267 -12.48 40.14 -10.80
C ILE A 267 -13.50 39.10 -10.36
N GLN A 268 -13.46 37.93 -10.97
CA GLN A 268 -14.24 36.77 -10.58
C GLN A 268 -13.29 35.66 -10.10
N TRP A 269 -13.59 35.09 -8.95
CA TRP A 269 -12.85 33.95 -8.42
C TRP A 269 -13.39 32.67 -9.04
N ILE A 270 -12.51 31.94 -9.74
CA ILE A 270 -12.84 30.65 -10.34
C ILE A 270 -12.43 29.56 -9.37
N CYS A 271 -13.36 28.65 -9.05
CA CYS A 271 -13.08 27.43 -8.30
C CYS A 271 -13.17 26.22 -9.21
N ARG A 272 -12.10 25.43 -9.27
CA ARG A 272 -12.04 24.15 -9.99
C ARG A 272 -11.83 23.02 -9.00
N TRP A 273 -12.43 21.86 -9.26
CA TRP A 273 -12.30 20.66 -8.44
C TRP A 273 -11.16 19.75 -8.92
N SER A 274 -10.76 19.88 -10.18
CA SER A 274 -9.64 19.18 -10.82
C SER A 274 -8.93 20.10 -11.82
N PHE A 275 -7.77 19.65 -12.28
CA PHE A 275 -7.04 20.24 -13.41
C PHE A 275 -6.78 19.14 -14.44
N GLU A 276 -6.62 19.54 -15.69
CA GLU A 276 -6.21 18.61 -16.75
C GLU A 276 -4.69 18.46 -16.71
N ILE A 277 -4.21 17.22 -16.74
CA ILE A 277 -2.76 16.94 -16.62
C ILE A 277 -1.97 17.52 -17.82
N GLU A 278 -2.61 17.60 -18.98
CA GLU A 278 -2.02 18.17 -20.20
C GLU A 278 -2.04 19.72 -20.24
N GLU A 279 -2.67 20.37 -19.26
CA GLU A 279 -2.72 21.83 -19.18
C GLU A 279 -1.33 22.41 -18.87
N ASP A 280 -0.83 23.35 -19.69
CA ASP A 280 0.47 23.99 -19.44
C ASP A 280 0.37 24.95 -18.24
N PRO A 281 1.08 24.69 -17.11
CA PRO A 281 1.06 25.56 -15.94
C PRO A 281 1.58 26.97 -16.20
N LYS A 282 2.26 27.22 -17.34
CA LYS A 282 2.71 28.57 -17.72
C LYS A 282 1.53 29.50 -18.04
N THR A 283 0.50 28.99 -18.71
CA THR A 283 -0.65 29.79 -19.14
C THR A 283 -1.34 30.49 -17.97
N HIS A 284 -1.58 29.76 -16.88
CA HIS A 284 -2.13 30.31 -15.64
C HIS A 284 -1.22 31.30 -14.95
N ARG A 285 0.10 31.06 -14.98
CA ARG A 285 1.08 31.98 -14.40
C ARG A 285 1.12 33.29 -15.16
N GLU A 286 1.09 33.25 -16.49
CA GLU A 286 1.03 34.43 -17.35
C GLU A 286 -0.27 35.22 -17.14
N ALA A 287 -1.41 34.52 -17.04
CA ALA A 287 -2.69 35.16 -16.75
C ALA A 287 -2.69 35.88 -15.39
N ILE A 288 -2.20 35.22 -14.34
CA ILE A 288 -2.13 35.80 -12.99
C ILE A 288 -1.09 36.92 -12.92
N ALA A 289 0.05 36.79 -13.62
CA ALA A 289 1.06 37.85 -13.72
C ALA A 289 0.47 39.11 -14.37
N MET A 290 -0.32 38.95 -15.43
CA MET A 290 -1.00 40.08 -16.08
C MET A 290 -1.99 40.78 -15.14
N LEU A 291 -2.70 40.04 -14.28
CA LEU A 291 -3.60 40.61 -13.28
C LEU A 291 -2.84 41.37 -12.18
N LEU A 292 -1.67 40.86 -11.79
CA LEU A 292 -0.78 41.51 -10.83
C LEU A 292 -0.23 42.83 -11.39
N GLU A 293 0.25 42.83 -12.63
CA GLU A 293 0.79 44.03 -13.30
C GLU A 293 -0.27 45.13 -13.45
N LYS A 294 -1.51 44.74 -13.75
CA LYS A 294 -2.64 45.67 -13.86
C LYS A 294 -3.18 46.16 -12.51
N GLY A 295 -2.64 45.66 -11.39
CA GLY A 295 -3.05 46.06 -10.03
C GLY A 295 -4.41 45.51 -9.60
N TYR A 296 -4.96 44.51 -10.30
CA TYR A 296 -6.20 43.85 -9.90
C TYR A 296 -6.00 42.92 -8.71
N VAL A 297 -4.82 42.33 -8.59
CA VAL A 297 -4.49 41.33 -7.57
C VAL A 297 -3.23 41.78 -6.86
N SER A 298 -3.16 41.57 -5.55
CA SER A 298 -1.95 41.92 -4.78
C SER A 298 -0.97 40.75 -4.68
N GLU A 299 0.33 41.03 -4.55
CA GLU A 299 1.36 39.97 -4.35
C GLU A 299 1.10 39.07 -3.14
N ARG A 300 0.44 39.63 -2.11
CA ARG A 300 0.14 38.96 -0.84
C ARG A 300 -1.20 38.21 -0.86
N GLU A 301 -1.95 38.34 -1.95
CA GLU A 301 -3.23 37.68 -2.10
C GLU A 301 -3.05 36.17 -2.10
N THR A 302 -3.96 35.47 -1.42
CA THR A 302 -3.88 34.02 -1.26
C THR A 302 -4.71 33.35 -2.34
N ILE A 303 -4.08 32.49 -3.11
CA ILE A 303 -4.71 31.57 -4.04
C ILE A 303 -4.60 30.14 -3.50
N TYR A 304 -5.43 29.22 -3.99
CA TYR A 304 -5.28 27.80 -3.66
C TYR A 304 -4.71 27.08 -4.86
N VAL A 305 -3.68 26.28 -4.62
CA VAL A 305 -2.96 25.53 -5.64
C VAL A 305 -2.85 24.08 -5.19
N THR A 306 -2.62 23.18 -6.13
CA THR A 306 -2.33 21.77 -5.88
C THR A 306 -1.09 21.35 -6.67
N TRP A 307 -0.39 20.34 -6.17
CA TRP A 307 0.71 19.70 -6.89
C TRP A 307 0.18 18.50 -7.67
N GLY A 308 0.84 18.18 -8.79
CA GLY A 308 0.74 16.83 -9.35
C GLY A 308 1.30 15.83 -8.33
N VAL A 309 0.45 14.94 -7.79
CA VAL A 309 0.89 13.94 -6.81
C VAL A 309 1.86 12.99 -7.48
N PRO A 310 3.12 12.84 -7.00
CA PRO A 310 4.07 11.90 -7.57
C PRO A 310 3.70 10.46 -7.20
N TYR A 311 2.66 9.89 -7.83
CA TYR A 311 2.08 8.63 -7.38
C TYR A 311 3.04 7.45 -7.51
N LEU A 312 3.96 7.49 -8.48
CA LEU A 312 5.05 6.53 -8.62
C LEU A 312 5.91 6.39 -7.34
N VAL A 313 6.12 7.47 -6.58
CA VAL A 313 6.82 7.42 -5.30
C VAL A 313 6.05 6.58 -4.28
N PHE A 314 4.72 6.71 -4.24
CA PHE A 314 3.88 5.91 -3.36
C PHE A 314 3.84 4.45 -3.80
N LEU A 315 3.85 4.17 -5.11
CA LEU A 315 3.99 2.80 -5.63
C LEU A 315 5.35 2.19 -5.25
N LEU A 316 6.44 2.95 -5.34
CA LEU A 316 7.77 2.52 -4.89
C LEU A 316 7.76 2.17 -3.40
N LEU A 317 7.20 3.04 -2.55
CA LEU A 317 7.05 2.76 -1.13
C LEU A 317 6.15 1.54 -0.88
N GLY A 318 5.10 1.37 -1.68
CA GLY A 318 4.24 0.19 -1.66
C GLY A 318 5.01 -1.10 -1.93
N VAL A 319 5.85 -1.13 -2.97
CA VAL A 319 6.71 -2.28 -3.30
C VAL A 319 7.75 -2.52 -2.21
N LEU A 320 8.39 -1.48 -1.68
CA LEU A 320 9.37 -1.59 -0.59
C LEU A 320 8.75 -2.17 0.70
N LEU A 321 7.52 -1.76 1.02
CA LEU A 321 6.82 -2.21 2.22
C LEU A 321 6.08 -3.55 2.04
N TYR A 322 5.86 -3.99 0.80
CA TYR A 322 5.14 -5.22 0.50
C TYR A 322 5.62 -6.42 1.32
N PRO A 323 6.94 -6.73 1.43
CA PRO A 323 7.42 -7.87 2.21
C PRO A 323 7.02 -7.85 3.69
N LEU A 324 6.85 -6.65 4.25
CA LEU A 324 6.56 -6.45 5.67
C LEU A 324 5.06 -6.35 5.93
N ALA A 325 4.31 -5.75 5.01
CA ALA A 325 2.93 -5.36 5.20
C ALA A 325 1.92 -6.34 4.59
N ALA A 326 2.31 -7.20 3.65
CA ALA A 326 1.35 -8.04 2.92
C ALA A 326 0.49 -8.93 3.82
N GLY A 327 1.09 -9.61 4.81
CA GLY A 327 0.35 -10.44 5.76
C GLY A 327 -0.67 -9.65 6.58
N TRP A 328 -0.30 -8.45 7.03
CA TRP A 328 -1.19 -7.57 7.80
C TRP A 328 -2.35 -7.05 6.97
N VAL A 329 -2.09 -6.65 5.73
CA VAL A 329 -3.12 -6.15 4.80
C VAL A 329 -4.17 -7.25 4.56
N GLU A 330 -3.75 -8.48 4.35
CA GLU A 330 -4.69 -9.60 4.16
C GLU A 330 -5.49 -9.94 5.41
N GLU A 331 -4.86 -9.95 6.58
CA GLU A 331 -5.56 -10.21 7.85
C GLU A 331 -6.59 -9.11 8.15
N LEU A 332 -6.26 -7.85 7.85
CA LEU A 332 -7.18 -6.72 7.97
C LEU A 332 -8.37 -6.89 7.02
N ILE A 333 -8.13 -7.24 5.75
CA ILE A 333 -9.21 -7.47 4.78
C ILE A 333 -10.10 -8.63 5.22
N LYS A 334 -9.51 -9.76 5.65
CA LYS A 334 -10.27 -10.90 6.19
C LYS A 334 -11.16 -10.46 7.36
N SER A 335 -10.59 -9.73 8.32
CA SER A 335 -11.33 -9.21 9.49
C SER A 335 -12.48 -8.29 9.09
N LEU A 336 -12.26 -7.36 8.15
CA LEU A 336 -13.31 -6.48 7.63
C LEU A 336 -14.41 -7.27 6.93
N THR A 337 -14.07 -8.26 6.09
CA THR A 337 -15.09 -9.09 5.43
C THR A 337 -15.92 -9.90 6.41
N THR A 338 -15.34 -10.37 7.52
CA THR A 338 -16.11 -11.07 8.57
C THR A 338 -17.05 -10.12 9.31
N LEU A 339 -16.62 -8.87 9.53
CA LEU A 339 -17.46 -7.84 10.15
C LEU A 339 -18.68 -7.52 9.26
N PHE A 340 -18.46 -7.31 7.97
CA PHE A 340 -19.53 -7.00 7.01
C PHE A 340 -20.50 -8.15 6.76
N ARG A 341 -20.07 -9.41 6.97
CA ARG A 341 -20.99 -10.56 6.92
C ARG A 341 -21.84 -10.71 8.18
N ALA A 342 -21.42 -10.10 9.29
CA ALA A 342 -22.10 -10.18 10.58
C ALA A 342 -23.11 -9.04 10.80
N SER A 343 -22.97 -7.92 10.08
CA SER A 343 -23.94 -6.82 9.98
C SER A 343 -24.99 -7.10 8.92
#